data_AF-A0A6C0ICT4-F1
#
_entry.id   AF-A0A6C0ICT4-F1
#
_cell.length_a   1.000
_cell.length_b   1.000
_cell.length_c   1.000
_cell.angle_alpha   90.00
_cell.angle_beta   90.00
_cell.angle_gamma   90.00
#
_symmetry.space_group_name_H-M   'P 1'
#
loop_
_entity.id
_entity.type
_entity.pdbx_description
1 polymer ?
#
loop_
_entity_poly.entity_id
_entity_poly.type
_entity_poly.pdbx_seq_one_letter_code
_entity_poly.pdbx_strand_id
1 'polypeptide(L)'
;MGVLFLCIDQEYSCAYGSWNIVRKEMLCATMRYLKNRVDVTDPEKMLYNKMICEILEHEVGLTKGVDEFLEIMTENRKLINHFIALDIYGLYALTNKTDDCGYYSPGNSKDILMLFKRVKPFIMDENVEQRVSQIRRMFRESVKKNHCITIC
;
A
#
# COMPACT_ATOMS: atom_id res chain seq x y z
N MET A 1 20.68 -9.75 6.98
CA MET A 1 19.74 -9.00 7.82
C MET A 1 18.49 -8.71 7.00
N GLY A 2 17.31 -8.78 7.60
CA GLY A 2 16.01 -8.66 6.93
C GLY A 2 15.01 -7.95 7.85
N VAL A 3 13.75 -7.92 7.42
CA VAL A 3 12.64 -7.30 8.17
C VAL A 3 11.92 -8.38 8.97
N LEU A 4 11.70 -8.13 10.26
CA LEU A 4 10.93 -8.97 11.15
C LEU A 4 9.62 -8.26 11.56
N PHE A 5 8.49 -8.92 11.36
CA PHE A 5 7.18 -8.46 11.79
C PHE A 5 6.69 -9.32 12.95
N LEU A 6 6.37 -8.68 14.07
CA LEU A 6 5.89 -9.34 15.28
C LEU A 6 4.48 -8.89 15.62
N CYS A 7 3.57 -9.84 15.86
CA CYS A 7 2.21 -9.56 16.31
C CYS A 7 1.78 -10.62 17.32
N ILE A 8 1.98 -10.31 18.61
CA ILE A 8 1.74 -11.22 19.74
C ILE A 8 2.53 -12.53 19.53
N ASP A 9 1.84 -13.64 19.29
CA ASP A 9 2.35 -14.99 19.08
C ASP A 9 2.65 -15.32 17.60
N GLN A 10 2.58 -14.33 16.69
CA GLN A 10 2.91 -14.51 15.28
C GLN A 10 4.15 -13.74 14.87
N GLU A 11 4.94 -14.39 14.03
CA GLU A 11 6.15 -13.86 13.43
C GLU A 11 6.09 -14.04 11.91
N TYR A 12 6.54 -13.01 11.19
CA TYR A 12 6.85 -13.12 9.77
C TYR A 12 8.17 -12.41 9.51
N SER A 13 9.10 -13.07 8.81
CA SER A 13 10.38 -12.48 8.46
C SER A 13 10.69 -12.65 6.98
N CYS A 14 11.35 -11.65 6.40
CA CYS A 14 11.83 -11.72 5.01
C CYS A 14 13.06 -10.83 4.79
N ALA A 15 13.78 -11.01 3.69
CA ALA A 15 14.90 -10.14 3.34
C ALA A 15 14.41 -8.72 3.00
N TYR A 16 15.22 -7.68 3.29
CA TYR A 16 14.90 -6.27 2.95
C TYR A 16 14.52 -6.09 1.47
N GLY A 17 15.29 -6.69 0.57
CA GLY A 17 14.99 -6.65 -0.86
C GLY A 17 13.63 -7.28 -1.19
N SER A 18 13.28 -8.38 -0.52
CA SER A 18 11.96 -9.03 -0.68
C SER A 18 10.83 -8.12 -0.20
N TRP A 19 11.00 -7.46 0.95
CA TRP A 19 9.99 -6.52 1.46
C TRP A 19 9.82 -5.30 0.54
N ASN A 20 10.94 -4.76 0.04
CA ASN A 20 10.90 -3.64 -0.88
C ASN A 20 10.20 -3.99 -2.20
N ILE A 21 10.41 -5.20 -2.72
CA ILE A 21 9.70 -5.71 -3.91
C ILE A 21 8.19 -5.74 -3.66
N VAL A 22 7.74 -6.21 -2.48
CA VAL A 22 6.32 -6.23 -2.13
C VAL A 22 5.76 -4.80 -2.15
N ARG A 23 6.40 -3.85 -1.47
CA ARG A 23 5.94 -2.44 -1.45
C ARG A 23 5.90 -1.82 -2.85
N LYS A 24 6.93 -2.05 -3.66
CA LYS A 24 7.00 -1.54 -5.03
C LYS A 24 5.90 -2.13 -5.91
N GLU A 25 5.66 -3.43 -5.84
CA GLU A 25 4.57 -4.03 -6.62
C GLU A 25 3.20 -3.54 -6.14
N MET A 26 3.03 -3.27 -4.85
CA MET A 26 1.81 -2.66 -4.32
C MET A 26 1.58 -1.24 -4.86
N LEU A 27 2.64 -0.44 -5.03
CA LEU A 27 2.58 0.86 -5.71
C LEU A 27 2.14 0.69 -7.17
N CYS A 28 2.81 -0.18 -7.93
CA CYS A 28 2.51 -0.46 -9.33
C CYS A 28 1.07 -0.98 -9.52
N ALA A 29 0.65 -1.97 -8.73
CA ALA A 29 -0.69 -2.54 -8.77
C ALA A 29 -1.76 -1.48 -8.45
N THR A 30 -1.47 -0.54 -7.54
CA THR A 30 -2.37 0.57 -7.24
C THR A 30 -2.55 1.49 -8.46
N MET A 31 -1.47 1.82 -9.18
CA MET A 31 -1.58 2.64 -10.40
C MET A 31 -2.35 1.92 -11.51
N ARG A 32 -2.12 0.61 -11.69
CA ARG A 32 -2.90 -0.22 -12.63
C ARG A 32 -4.39 -0.25 -12.25
N TYR A 33 -4.71 -0.40 -10.97
CA TYR A 33 -6.08 -0.33 -10.46
C TYR A 33 -6.73 1.02 -10.75
N LEU A 34 -6.02 2.13 -10.48
CA LEU A 34 -6.52 3.48 -10.72
C LEU A 34 -6.79 3.74 -12.20
N LYS A 35 -5.87 3.34 -13.09
CA LYS A 35 -6.07 3.43 -14.55
C LYS A 35 -7.32 2.71 -15.03
N ASN A 36 -7.59 1.51 -14.50
CA ASN A 36 -8.79 0.75 -14.84
C ASN A 36 -10.09 1.35 -14.26
N ARG A 37 -9.98 2.35 -13.39
CA ARG A 37 -11.13 3.03 -12.78
C ARG A 37 -11.47 4.38 -13.40
N VAL A 38 -10.64 4.88 -14.30
CA VAL A 38 -10.95 6.10 -15.05
C VAL A 38 -12.09 5.79 -16.00
N ASP A 39 -13.24 6.43 -15.79
CA ASP A 39 -14.39 6.32 -16.69
C ASP A 39 -14.77 7.71 -17.18
N VAL A 40 -14.15 8.13 -18.28
CA VAL A 40 -14.35 9.45 -18.88
C VAL A 40 -15.75 9.66 -19.46
N THR A 41 -16.57 8.61 -19.51
CA THR A 41 -17.91 8.67 -20.11
C THR A 41 -19.01 9.00 -19.10
N ASP A 42 -18.71 8.96 -17.80
CA ASP A 42 -19.64 9.23 -16.71
C ASP A 42 -19.44 10.65 -16.12
N PRO A 43 -20.33 11.62 -16.40
CA PRO A 43 -20.23 12.98 -15.89
C PRO A 43 -20.34 13.07 -14.37
N GLU A 44 -21.03 12.12 -13.72
CA GLU A 44 -21.18 12.11 -12.26
C GLU A 44 -19.86 11.75 -11.56
N LYS A 45 -18.95 11.09 -12.27
CA LYS A 45 -17.60 10.75 -11.79
C LYS A 45 -16.55 11.81 -12.12
N MET A 46 -16.91 12.98 -12.65
CA MET A 46 -15.92 13.97 -13.10
C MET A 46 -14.89 14.35 -12.02
N LEU A 47 -15.33 14.59 -10.78
CA LEU A 47 -14.41 14.90 -9.67
C LEU A 47 -13.53 13.70 -9.28
N TYR A 48 -14.12 12.50 -9.25
CA TYR A 48 -13.40 11.25 -8.96
C TYR A 48 -12.32 10.97 -10.00
N ASN A 49 -12.66 11.10 -11.29
CA ASN A 49 -11.72 10.97 -12.40
C ASN A 49 -10.63 12.03 -12.33
N LYS A 50 -10.96 13.28 -12.00
CA LYS A 50 -9.97 14.34 -11.82
C LYS A 50 -8.94 13.96 -10.76
N MET A 51 -9.37 13.45 -9.60
CA MET A 51 -8.45 12.97 -8.56
C MET A 51 -7.55 11.85 -9.06
N ILE A 52 -8.09 10.89 -9.83
CA ILE A 52 -7.28 9.82 -10.41
C ILE A 52 -6.26 10.38 -11.42
N CYS A 53 -6.68 11.24 -12.33
CA CYS A 53 -5.80 11.84 -13.33
C CYS A 53 -4.65 12.61 -12.66
N GLU A 54 -4.94 13.42 -11.64
CA GLU A 54 -3.92 14.14 -10.88
C GLU A 54 -2.93 13.19 -10.19
N ILE A 55 -3.36 12.02 -9.72
CA ILE A 55 -2.42 10.99 -9.21
C ILE A 55 -1.56 10.42 -10.34
N LEU A 56 -2.19 10.08 -11.46
CA LEU A 56 -1.52 9.43 -12.59
C LEU A 56 -0.53 10.36 -13.31
N GLU A 57 -0.68 11.68 -13.21
CA GLU A 57 0.32 12.66 -13.64
C GLU A 57 1.69 12.43 -12.98
N HIS A 58 1.71 11.86 -11.77
CA HIS A 58 2.93 11.53 -11.02
C HIS A 58 3.32 10.03 -11.12
N GLU A 59 2.66 9.22 -11.94
CA GLU A 59 2.82 7.75 -11.96
C GLU A 59 4.28 7.31 -12.05
N VAL A 60 5.06 7.90 -12.96
CA VAL A 60 6.47 7.54 -13.17
C VAL A 60 7.28 7.69 -11.89
N GLY A 61 7.05 8.78 -11.15
CA GLY A 61 7.71 9.02 -9.87
C GLY A 61 7.19 8.09 -8.77
N LEU A 62 5.87 7.92 -8.68
CA LEU A 62 5.22 7.08 -7.66
C LEU A 62 5.55 5.59 -7.78
N THR A 63 5.99 5.13 -8.97
CA THR A 63 6.34 3.72 -9.22
C THR A 63 7.84 3.45 -9.33
N LYS A 64 8.67 4.50 -9.25
CA LYS A 64 10.13 4.39 -9.33
C LYS A 64 10.70 3.61 -8.13
N GLY A 65 10.25 3.98 -6.94
CA GLY A 65 10.66 3.39 -5.68
C GLY A 65 9.82 3.89 -4.52
N VAL A 66 10.03 3.29 -3.34
CA VAL A 66 9.33 3.67 -2.10
C VAL A 66 9.76 5.06 -1.65
N ASP A 67 11.05 5.40 -1.79
CA ASP A 67 11.59 6.68 -1.37
C ASP A 67 11.03 7.82 -2.24
N GLU A 68 11.05 7.67 -3.57
CA GLU A 68 10.46 8.67 -4.46
C GLU A 68 8.95 8.81 -4.27
N PHE A 69 8.25 7.71 -3.96
CA PHE A 69 6.85 7.78 -3.57
C PHE A 69 6.68 8.67 -2.33
N LEU A 70 7.44 8.43 -1.25
CA LEU A 70 7.33 9.20 -0.01
C LEU A 70 7.69 10.68 -0.20
N GLU A 71 8.70 10.97 -1.03
CA GLU A 71 9.09 12.33 -1.41
C GLU A 71 7.93 13.06 -2.08
N ILE A 72 7.36 12.47 -3.15
CA ILE A 72 6.22 13.06 -3.88
C ILE A 72 5.02 13.27 -2.97
N MET A 73 4.69 12.30 -2.10
CA MET A 73 3.56 12.43 -1.17
C MET A 73 3.79 13.53 -0.12
N THR A 74 5.05 13.75 0.28
CA THR A 74 5.43 14.78 1.25
C THR A 74 5.35 16.19 0.64
N GLU A 75 5.82 16.33 -0.60
CA GLU A 75 5.75 17.58 -1.37
C GLU A 75 4.32 17.91 -1.82
N ASN A 76 3.53 16.88 -2.14
CA ASN A 76 2.18 17.02 -2.68
C ASN A 76 1.14 16.43 -1.72
N ARG A 77 1.00 17.03 -0.53
CA ARG A 77 0.06 16.56 0.51
C ARG A 77 -1.39 16.39 0.01
N LYS A 78 -1.79 17.12 -1.04
CA LYS A 78 -3.09 16.96 -1.70
C LYS A 78 -3.30 15.52 -2.23
N LEU A 79 -2.24 14.87 -2.72
CA LEU A 79 -2.31 13.48 -3.21
C LEU A 79 -2.65 12.50 -2.08
N ILE A 80 -2.22 12.76 -0.84
CA ILE A 80 -2.63 11.97 0.34
C ILE A 80 -4.15 12.03 0.49
N ASN A 81 -4.74 13.24 0.36
CA ASN A 81 -6.19 13.40 0.45
C ASN A 81 -6.91 12.68 -0.69
N HIS A 82 -6.37 12.67 -1.91
CA HIS A 82 -6.94 11.88 -3.00
C HIS A 82 -6.87 10.38 -2.70
N PHE A 83 -5.76 9.89 -2.17
CA PHE A 83 -5.63 8.48 -1.81
C PHE A 83 -6.64 8.08 -0.73
N ILE A 84 -6.91 8.97 0.22
CA ILE A 84 -7.98 8.80 1.22
C ILE A 84 -9.35 8.78 0.55
N ALA A 85 -9.67 9.77 -0.27
CA ALA A 85 -10.96 9.87 -0.96
C ALA A 85 -11.24 8.70 -1.92
N LEU A 86 -10.18 8.09 -2.46
CA LEU A 86 -10.25 6.92 -3.35
C LEU A 86 -10.17 5.57 -2.60
N ASP A 87 -10.16 5.60 -1.26
CA ASP A 87 -10.03 4.44 -0.38
C ASP A 87 -8.77 3.57 -0.63
N ILE A 88 -7.65 4.19 -1.00
CA ILE A 88 -6.35 3.53 -1.22
C ILE A 88 -5.27 4.00 -0.24
N TYR A 89 -5.65 4.73 0.81
CA TYR A 89 -4.77 5.29 1.83
C TYR A 89 -3.93 4.25 2.61
N GLY A 90 -4.35 2.98 2.59
CA GLY A 90 -3.52 1.86 3.06
C GLY A 90 -2.15 1.77 2.36
N LEU A 91 -2.02 2.35 1.16
CA LEU A 91 -0.75 2.38 0.42
C LEU A 91 0.29 3.24 1.13
N TYR A 92 -0.10 4.44 1.57
CA TYR A 92 0.80 5.31 2.33
C TYR A 92 1.19 4.68 3.66
N ALA A 93 0.23 4.05 4.36
CA ALA A 93 0.51 3.35 5.60
C ALA A 93 1.53 2.21 5.39
N LEU A 94 1.40 1.43 4.31
CA LEU A 94 2.30 0.32 3.98
C LEU A 94 3.74 0.80 3.76
N THR A 95 3.92 1.95 3.09
CA THR A 95 5.22 2.43 2.64
C THR A 95 5.94 3.33 3.62
N ASN A 96 5.23 4.02 4.52
CA ASN A 96 5.80 5.07 5.38
C ASN A 96 6.44 4.57 6.69
N LYS A 97 6.75 3.28 6.79
CA LYS A 97 7.42 2.68 7.95
C LYS A 97 8.84 2.28 7.57
N THR A 98 9.78 2.50 8.50
CA THR A 98 11.14 2.04 8.31
C THR A 98 11.20 0.53 8.47
N ASP A 99 12.24 -0.07 7.90
CA ASP A 99 12.39 -1.52 7.84
C ASP A 99 13.03 -2.11 9.11
N ASP A 100 13.47 -1.25 10.04
CA ASP A 100 14.25 -1.56 11.24
C ASP A 100 13.63 -1.04 12.55
N CYS A 101 12.65 -0.13 12.48
CA CYS A 101 12.00 0.46 13.65
C CYS A 101 10.63 1.04 13.28
N GLY A 102 9.56 0.36 13.67
CA GLY A 102 8.23 0.90 13.42
C GLY A 102 7.11 0.04 13.95
N TYR A 103 5.89 0.54 13.76
CA TYR A 103 4.71 -0.25 14.01
C TYR A 103 3.56 0.10 13.06
N TYR A 104 2.73 -0.91 12.79
CA TYR A 104 1.42 -0.76 12.20
C TYR A 104 0.37 -0.89 13.30
N SER A 105 -0.44 0.16 13.48
CA SER A 105 -1.60 0.07 14.35
C SER A 105 -2.67 -0.87 13.76
N PRO A 106 -3.62 -1.39 14.55
CA PRO A 106 -4.77 -2.11 14.02
C PRO A 106 -5.53 -1.34 12.93
N GLY A 107 -5.58 -0.01 13.02
CA GLY A 107 -6.14 0.85 11.98
C GLY A 107 -5.36 0.73 10.67
N ASN A 108 -4.04 0.93 10.72
CA ASN A 108 -3.18 0.77 9.53
C ASN A 108 -3.31 -0.63 8.93
N SER A 109 -3.37 -1.66 9.77
CA SER A 109 -3.56 -3.04 9.35
C SER A 109 -4.87 -3.21 8.58
N LYS A 110 -5.97 -2.64 9.05
CA LYS A 110 -7.27 -2.66 8.36
C LYS A 110 -7.18 -1.99 6.99
N ASP A 111 -6.51 -0.85 6.91
CA ASP A 111 -6.37 -0.06 5.68
C ASP A 111 -5.53 -0.79 4.63
N ILE A 112 -4.41 -1.39 5.06
CA ILE A 112 -3.55 -2.24 4.22
C ILE A 112 -4.33 -3.46 3.71
N LEU A 113 -5.16 -4.09 4.55
CA LEU A 113 -6.01 -5.21 4.11
C LEU A 113 -7.04 -4.78 3.06
N MET A 114 -7.59 -3.57 3.17
CA MET A 114 -8.52 -3.02 2.19
C MET A 114 -7.81 -2.72 0.87
N LEU A 115 -6.60 -2.15 0.93
CA LEU A 115 -5.73 -1.97 -0.23
C LEU A 115 -5.46 -3.31 -0.92
N PHE A 116 -4.97 -4.31 -0.18
CA PHE A 116 -4.70 -5.65 -0.72
C PHE A 116 -5.92 -6.24 -1.42
N LYS A 117 -7.12 -6.10 -0.84
CA LYS A 117 -8.35 -6.59 -1.48
C LYS A 117 -8.62 -5.89 -2.82
N ARG A 118 -8.42 -4.58 -2.91
CA ARG A 118 -8.72 -3.78 -4.11
C ARG A 118 -7.73 -4.03 -5.23
N VAL A 119 -6.44 -4.08 -4.91
CA VAL A 119 -5.38 -4.13 -5.93
C VAL A 119 -4.88 -5.55 -6.22
N LYS A 120 -5.33 -6.57 -5.46
CA LYS A 120 -4.96 -7.98 -5.69
C LYS A 120 -5.08 -8.40 -7.17
N PRO A 121 -6.16 -8.10 -7.91
CA PRO A 121 -6.28 -8.49 -9.32
C PRO A 121 -5.26 -7.85 -10.26
N PHE A 122 -4.51 -6.86 -9.77
CA PHE A 122 -3.56 -6.07 -10.54
C PHE A 122 -2.10 -6.34 -10.15
N ILE A 123 -1.86 -7.29 -9.23
CA ILE A 123 -0.52 -7.81 -8.92
C ILE A 123 -0.12 -8.73 -10.08
N MET A 124 1.04 -8.48 -10.70
CA MET A 124 1.49 -9.24 -11.86
C MET A 124 2.52 -10.32 -11.52
N ASP A 125 3.18 -10.23 -10.37
CA ASP A 125 4.18 -11.20 -9.91
C ASP A 125 3.53 -12.20 -8.92
N GLU A 126 3.41 -13.46 -9.35
CA GLU A 126 2.85 -14.55 -8.54
C GLU A 126 3.61 -14.77 -7.23
N ASN A 127 4.94 -14.57 -7.23
CA ASN A 127 5.74 -14.68 -6.00
C ASN A 127 5.39 -13.58 -5.02
N VAL A 128 5.12 -12.37 -5.52
CA VAL A 128 4.64 -11.26 -4.68
C VAL A 128 3.25 -11.56 -4.17
N GLU A 129 2.34 -12.11 -4.99
CA GLU A 129 0.99 -12.46 -4.53
C GLU A 129 1.04 -13.47 -3.36
N GLN A 130 1.92 -14.47 -3.43
CA GLN A 130 2.12 -15.43 -2.35
C GLN A 130 2.62 -14.76 -1.07
N ARG A 131 3.62 -13.87 -1.18
CA ARG A 131 4.16 -13.11 -0.03
C ARG A 131 3.12 -12.17 0.57
N VAL A 132 2.36 -11.46 -0.26
CA VAL A 132 1.23 -10.62 0.17
C VAL A 132 0.22 -11.48 0.93
N SER A 133 -0.09 -12.69 0.45
CA SER A 133 -1.01 -13.61 1.13
C SER A 133 -0.51 -14.05 2.51
N GLN A 134 0.81 -14.26 2.67
CA GLN A 134 1.43 -14.58 3.95
C GLN A 134 1.35 -13.41 4.94
N ILE A 135 1.82 -12.21 4.54
CA ILE A 135 1.80 -11.04 5.44
C ILE A 135 0.38 -10.54 5.72
N ARG A 136 -0.57 -10.79 4.81
CA ARG A 136 -2.00 -10.50 5.04
C ARG A 136 -2.54 -11.20 6.28
N ARG A 137 -2.02 -12.38 6.64
CA ARG A 137 -2.42 -13.08 7.88
C ARG A 137 -2.03 -12.26 9.12
N MET A 138 -0.83 -11.69 9.15
CA MET A 138 -0.36 -10.82 10.23
C MET A 138 -1.26 -9.60 10.40
N PHE A 139 -1.56 -8.89 9.31
CA PHE A 139 -2.46 -7.73 9.36
C PHE A 139 -3.88 -8.10 9.82
N ARG A 140 -4.41 -9.27 9.43
CA ARG A 140 -5.71 -9.75 9.92
C ARG A 140 -5.73 -9.98 11.42
N GLU A 141 -4.67 -10.58 11.95
CA GLU A 141 -4.56 -10.87 13.38
C GLU A 141 -4.38 -9.60 14.20
N SER A 142 -3.61 -8.65 13.70
CA SER A 142 -3.51 -7.30 14.27
C SER A 142 -4.89 -6.64 14.42
N VAL A 143 -5.74 -6.69 13.38
CA VAL A 143 -7.11 -6.17 13.44
C VAL A 143 -7.97 -6.96 14.43
N LYS A 144 -7.96 -8.30 14.33
CA LYS A 144 -8.82 -9.18 15.13
C LYS A 144 -8.52 -9.10 16.63
N LYS A 145 -7.23 -9.10 16.99
CA LYS A 145 -6.76 -9.05 18.38
C LYS A 145 -6.58 -7.61 18.88
N ASN A 146 -6.87 -6.61 18.05
CA ASN A 146 -6.66 -5.19 18.32
C ASN A 146 -5.24 -4.89 18.85
N HIS A 147 -4.23 -5.43 18.17
CA HIS A 147 -2.83 -5.34 18.57
C HIS A 147 -1.95 -4.80 17.45
N CYS A 148 -0.91 -4.04 17.81
CA CYS A 148 0.03 -3.51 16.83
C CYS A 148 0.90 -4.62 16.22
N ILE A 149 1.37 -4.40 15.00
CA ILE A 149 2.49 -5.16 14.43
C ILE A 149 3.74 -4.33 14.64
N THR A 150 4.76 -4.87 15.29
CA THR A 150 6.06 -4.21 15.46
C THR A 150 7.01 -4.67 14.35
N ILE A 151 7.83 -3.75 13.83
CA ILE A 151 8.89 -4.01 12.87
C ILE A 151 10.22 -3.98 13.63
N CYS A 152 11.04 -5.02 13.46
CA CYS A 152 12.34 -5.20 14.09
C CYS A 152 13.39 -5.71 13.09
#